data_AF-A0AB37W4V2-F1
#
_entry.id   AF-A0AB37W4V2-F1
#
_cell.length_a   1.000
_cell.length_b   1.000
_cell.length_c   1.000
_cell.angle_alpha   90.00
_cell.angle_beta   90.00
_cell.angle_gamma   90.00
#
_symmetry.space_group_name_H-M   'P 1'
#
loop_
_entity.id
_entity.type
_entity.pdbx_description
1 polymer ?
#
loop_
_entity_poly.entity_id
_entity_poly.type
_entity_poly.pdbx_seq_one_letter_code
_entity_poly.pdbx_strand_id
1 'polypeptide(L)'
;MKSLLSSIDLVIECRDYRVPLTSRNPLFEDALEGKERVVVYTKRDLGGGSRDNRNEDVIAKWHHPTTTMFVRNGKDAEGETSGRKSVIKLLDILREHARKRWKLVGHRVMVVGMPNVGKSTLLNALRAQGIGKGKVAATGAQPGVTRKVSSSGVKIIPSEDDMEAADGGAKKKLQGVGGGVYLLDTPGVFIPYVPNAEAMMKLALCGSVKDTIIAPVMLADYLLYHLNLQSPTLYSEYAPPTNDIIELLSEIARKTGRLGKGGVIDTEATSLWMIQKWRNGMMGRFLLDEIDEKSLEKAKIDEEGLTPSLNQARKAERERRRERNKARGEK
;
A
#
# COMPACT_ATOMS: atom_id res chain seq x y z
N MET A 1 10.20 13.31 -13.83
CA MET A 1 9.50 12.02 -13.87
C MET A 1 9.68 11.32 -15.21
N LYS A 2 9.39 11.98 -16.35
CA LYS A 2 9.60 11.42 -17.69
C LYS A 2 10.99 10.79 -17.94
N SER A 3 12.07 11.42 -17.46
CA SER A 3 13.43 10.86 -17.57
C SER A 3 13.74 9.66 -16.67
N LEU A 4 13.00 9.49 -15.56
CA LEU A 4 13.10 8.29 -14.73
C LEU A 4 12.33 7.15 -15.41
N LEU A 5 11.10 7.45 -15.84
CA LEU A 5 10.18 6.52 -16.51
C LEU A 5 10.72 5.97 -17.84
N SER A 6 11.54 6.73 -18.58
CA SER A 6 12.14 6.24 -19.83
C SER A 6 13.03 5.02 -19.62
N SER A 7 13.65 4.92 -18.43
CA SER A 7 14.52 3.80 -18.06
C SER A 7 13.81 2.66 -17.32
N ILE A 8 12.48 2.74 -17.15
CA ILE A 8 11.67 1.72 -16.49
C ILE A 8 11.01 0.83 -17.54
N ASP A 9 11.13 -0.48 -17.32
CA ASP A 9 10.59 -1.54 -18.19
C ASP A 9 9.17 -1.94 -17.77
N LEU A 10 8.91 -1.98 -16.46
CA LEU A 10 7.63 -2.38 -15.90
C LEU A 10 7.33 -1.60 -14.62
N VAL A 11 6.07 -1.29 -14.38
CA VAL A 11 5.60 -0.64 -13.15
C VAL A 11 4.80 -1.62 -12.29
N ILE A 12 5.10 -1.67 -11.00
CA ILE A 12 4.26 -2.29 -9.99
C ILE A 12 3.49 -1.17 -9.29
N GLU A 13 2.19 -1.12 -9.50
CA GLU A 13 1.31 -0.15 -8.86
C GLU A 13 0.70 -0.75 -7.59
N CYS A 14 1.20 -0.34 -6.43
CA CYS A 14 0.69 -0.83 -5.16
C CYS A 14 -0.53 -0.04 -4.70
N ARG A 15 -1.59 -0.77 -4.35
CA ARG A 15 -2.83 -0.27 -3.73
C ARG A 15 -3.11 -0.97 -2.39
N ASP A 16 -3.89 -0.35 -1.51
CA ASP A 16 -4.24 -0.93 -0.20
C ASP A 16 -5.56 -1.68 -0.37
N TYR A 17 -5.57 -2.99 -0.13
CA TYR A 17 -6.75 -3.81 -0.36
C TYR A 17 -7.94 -3.44 0.53
N ARG A 18 -7.72 -2.77 1.67
CA ARG A 18 -8.83 -2.30 2.51
C ARG A 18 -9.61 -1.15 1.87
N VAL A 19 -9.02 -0.47 0.90
CA VAL A 19 -9.60 0.69 0.22
C VAL A 19 -9.30 0.65 -1.30
N PRO A 20 -9.82 -0.34 -2.05
CA PRO A 20 -9.41 -0.56 -3.43
C PRO A 20 -9.74 0.57 -4.41
N LEU A 21 -10.82 1.31 -4.14
CA LEU A 21 -11.26 2.47 -4.93
C LEU A 21 -10.56 3.74 -4.42
N THR A 22 -10.58 3.94 -3.11
CA THR A 22 -10.04 5.16 -2.49
C THR A 22 -8.52 5.26 -2.57
N SER A 23 -7.79 4.13 -2.63
CA SER A 23 -6.33 4.14 -2.82
C SER A 23 -5.87 4.37 -4.27
N ARG A 24 -6.81 4.65 -5.18
CA ARG A 24 -6.53 5.13 -6.54
C ARG A 24 -5.91 6.52 -6.51
N ASN A 25 -5.03 6.78 -7.47
CA ASN A 25 -4.45 8.09 -7.64
C ASN A 25 -4.40 8.41 -9.14
N PRO A 26 -5.30 9.28 -9.64
CA PRO A 26 -5.34 9.67 -11.06
C PRO A 26 -4.02 10.22 -11.58
N LEU A 27 -3.21 10.84 -10.71
CA LEU A 27 -1.88 11.32 -11.10
C LEU A 27 -0.94 10.15 -11.50
N PHE A 28 -1.17 8.93 -11.00
CA PHE A 28 -0.47 7.73 -11.49
C PHE A 28 -0.98 7.28 -12.84
N GLU A 29 -2.29 7.32 -13.07
CA GLU A 29 -2.89 6.93 -14.35
C GLU A 29 -2.29 7.78 -15.47
N ASP A 30 -2.27 9.11 -15.30
CA ASP A 30 -1.72 10.04 -16.28
C ASP A 30 -0.18 9.91 -16.43
N ALA A 31 0.54 9.79 -15.31
CA ALA A 31 2.01 9.75 -15.35
C ALA A 31 2.57 8.44 -15.91
N LEU A 32 1.80 7.36 -15.83
CA LEU A 32 2.20 6.01 -16.26
C LEU A 32 1.54 5.59 -17.57
N GLU A 33 0.82 6.50 -18.24
CA GLU A 33 0.20 6.24 -19.52
C GLU A 33 1.21 5.66 -20.52
N GLY A 34 0.81 4.57 -21.20
CA GLY A 34 1.65 3.83 -22.15
C GLY A 34 2.76 2.97 -21.53
N LYS A 35 2.89 2.92 -20.20
CA LYS A 35 3.80 1.98 -19.52
C LYS A 35 3.09 0.69 -19.14
N GLU A 36 3.72 -0.44 -19.45
CA GLU A 36 3.24 -1.74 -18.96
C GLU A 36 3.28 -1.74 -17.42
N ARG A 37 2.20 -2.21 -16.81
CA ARG A 37 2.06 -2.22 -15.35
C ARG A 37 1.36 -3.48 -14.85
N VAL A 38 1.63 -3.81 -13.59
CA VAL A 38 0.91 -4.80 -12.79
C VAL A 38 0.34 -4.09 -11.58
N VAL A 39 -0.96 -4.21 -11.35
CA VAL A 39 -1.61 -3.65 -10.16
C VAL A 39 -1.52 -4.67 -9.04
N VAL A 40 -0.97 -4.27 -7.90
CA VAL A 40 -0.75 -5.13 -6.75
C VAL A 40 -1.49 -4.56 -5.54
N TYR A 41 -2.57 -5.22 -5.15
CA TYR A 41 -3.26 -4.95 -3.91
C TYR A 41 -2.53 -5.61 -2.74
N THR A 42 -1.82 -4.78 -1.98
CA THR A 42 -1.12 -5.17 -0.76
C THR A 42 -2.06 -5.18 0.44
N LYS A 43 -1.62 -5.75 1.57
CA LYS A 43 -2.40 -5.87 2.81
C LYS A 43 -3.70 -6.65 2.64
N ARG A 44 -3.72 -7.61 1.71
CA ARG A 44 -4.91 -8.43 1.45
C ARG A 44 -5.38 -9.17 2.71
N ASP A 45 -4.44 -9.56 3.57
CA ASP A 45 -4.67 -10.20 4.86
C ASP A 45 -5.45 -9.35 5.88
N LEU A 46 -5.57 -8.04 5.66
CA LEU A 46 -6.26 -7.10 6.56
C LEU A 46 -7.65 -6.66 6.07
N GLY A 47 -8.01 -6.93 4.81
CA GLY A 47 -9.25 -6.43 4.21
C GLY A 47 -10.27 -7.53 3.93
N GLY A 48 -10.55 -8.44 4.86
CA GLY A 48 -11.61 -9.44 4.68
C GLY A 48 -11.22 -10.84 5.17
N GLY A 49 -12.16 -11.78 5.02
CA GLY A 49 -11.94 -13.20 5.34
C GLY A 49 -10.96 -13.89 4.39
N SER A 50 -10.63 -15.15 4.70
CA SER A 50 -9.63 -15.94 3.96
C SER A 50 -10.00 -16.22 2.50
N ARG A 51 -11.27 -16.08 2.11
CA ARG A 51 -11.84 -16.36 0.78
C ARG A 51 -12.75 -15.24 0.28
N ASP A 52 -12.21 -14.05 0.02
CA ASP A 52 -12.98 -12.95 -0.61
C ASP A 52 -12.84 -12.96 -2.14
N ASN A 53 -13.17 -14.10 -2.76
CA ASN A 53 -12.99 -14.27 -4.20
C ASN A 53 -13.89 -13.32 -5.01
N ARG A 54 -15.10 -13.01 -4.49
CA ARG A 54 -16.05 -12.13 -5.17
C ARG A 54 -15.50 -10.72 -5.36
N ASN A 55 -14.98 -10.10 -4.30
CA ASN A 55 -14.42 -8.75 -4.40
C ASN A 55 -13.16 -8.75 -5.26
N GLU A 56 -12.31 -9.77 -5.14
CA GLU A 56 -11.12 -9.94 -5.98
C GLU A 56 -11.48 -10.04 -7.48
N ASP A 57 -12.53 -10.80 -7.83
CA ASP A 57 -13.00 -10.94 -9.20
C ASP A 57 -13.54 -9.62 -9.77
N VAL A 58 -14.33 -8.88 -8.98
CA VAL A 58 -14.85 -7.56 -9.38
C VAL A 58 -13.70 -6.57 -9.57
N ILE A 59 -12.77 -6.51 -8.62
CA ILE A 59 -11.58 -5.64 -8.71
C ILE A 59 -10.73 -6.01 -9.94
N ALA A 60 -10.51 -7.30 -10.19
CA ALA A 60 -9.74 -7.75 -11.36
C ALA A 60 -10.41 -7.33 -12.68
N LYS A 61 -11.74 -7.37 -12.76
CA LYS A 61 -12.49 -6.87 -13.92
C LYS A 61 -12.30 -5.37 -14.15
N TRP A 62 -12.25 -4.56 -13.08
CA TRP A 62 -12.03 -3.11 -13.20
C TRP A 62 -10.72 -2.74 -13.88
N HIS A 63 -9.71 -3.61 -13.75
CA HIS A 63 -8.36 -3.39 -14.27
C HIS A 63 -8.12 -3.99 -15.65
N HIS A 64 -9.00 -4.86 -16.13
CA HIS A 64 -8.79 -5.59 -17.38
C HIS A 64 -8.49 -4.63 -18.54
N PRO A 65 -7.44 -4.88 -19.36
CA PRO A 65 -6.62 -6.10 -19.44
C PRO A 65 -5.38 -6.12 -18.53
N THR A 66 -5.20 -5.13 -17.66
CA THR A 66 -4.04 -5.03 -16.76
C THR A 66 -4.03 -6.18 -15.76
N THR A 67 -2.88 -6.86 -15.61
CA THR A 67 -2.73 -7.92 -14.62
C THR A 67 -2.90 -7.37 -13.21
N THR A 68 -3.80 -7.98 -12.45
CA THR A 68 -4.09 -7.63 -11.05
C THR A 68 -3.70 -8.77 -10.12
N MET A 69 -3.04 -8.43 -9.02
CA MET A 69 -2.51 -9.37 -8.04
C MET A 69 -2.91 -8.95 -6.62
N PHE A 70 -3.23 -9.92 -5.77
CA PHE A 70 -3.53 -9.71 -4.36
C PHE A 70 -2.43 -10.33 -3.50
N VAL A 71 -1.72 -9.50 -2.74
CA VAL A 71 -0.57 -9.92 -1.93
C VAL A 71 -0.91 -9.82 -0.46
N ARG A 72 -0.74 -10.94 0.24
CA ARG A 72 -0.92 -11.07 1.69
C ARG A 72 0.43 -10.89 2.38
N ASN A 73 0.45 -10.13 3.46
CA ASN A 73 1.59 -10.06 4.37
C ASN A 73 1.31 -10.90 5.62
N GLY A 74 2.37 -11.44 6.23
CA GLY A 74 2.27 -12.19 7.48
C GLY A 74 1.90 -13.66 7.32
N LYS A 75 1.63 -14.30 8.46
CA LYS A 75 1.25 -15.71 8.56
C LYS A 75 -0.27 -15.80 8.53
N ASP A 76 -0.83 -16.69 7.72
CA ASP A 76 -2.26 -17.00 7.84
C ASP A 76 -2.50 -17.76 9.15
N ALA A 77 -3.75 -17.80 9.63
CA ALA A 77 -4.13 -18.66 10.75
C ALA A 77 -3.81 -20.16 10.47
N GLU A 78 -3.66 -20.51 9.19
CA GLU A 78 -3.32 -21.85 8.67
C GLU A 78 -1.82 -21.99 8.30
N GLY A 79 -0.97 -21.00 8.62
CA GLY A 79 0.47 -21.03 8.39
C GLY A 79 0.99 -20.08 7.30
N GLU A 80 2.31 -20.06 7.12
CA GLU A 80 3.12 -19.08 6.34
C GLU A 80 2.95 -19.15 4.80
N THR A 81 2.04 -19.98 4.30
CA THR A 81 2.11 -20.49 2.93
C THR A 81 1.45 -19.57 1.90
N SER A 82 0.33 -18.89 2.19
CA SER A 82 -0.39 -18.10 1.16
C SER A 82 0.32 -16.80 0.78
N GLY A 83 0.82 -16.06 1.78
CA GLY A 83 1.61 -14.85 1.54
C GLY A 83 2.84 -15.13 0.67
N ARG A 84 3.60 -16.19 1.01
CA ARG A 84 4.76 -16.63 0.23
C ARG A 84 4.38 -17.01 -1.21
N LYS A 85 3.27 -17.73 -1.42
CA LYS A 85 2.77 -18.11 -2.75
C LYS A 85 2.45 -16.88 -3.61
N SER A 86 1.76 -15.88 -3.06
CA SER A 86 1.41 -14.67 -3.81
C SER A 86 2.64 -13.87 -4.26
N VAL A 87 3.66 -13.78 -3.40
CA VAL A 87 4.95 -13.12 -3.72
C VAL A 87 5.73 -13.92 -4.77
N ILE A 88 5.75 -15.25 -4.69
CA ILE A 88 6.38 -16.11 -5.70
C ILE A 88 5.70 -15.92 -7.06
N LYS A 89 4.36 -15.92 -7.11
CA LYS A 89 3.61 -15.70 -8.36
C LYS A 89 3.92 -14.32 -8.97
N LEU A 90 4.08 -13.29 -8.15
CA LEU A 90 4.53 -11.98 -8.63
C LEU A 90 5.96 -12.04 -9.20
N LEU A 91 6.89 -12.74 -8.53
CA LEU A 91 8.24 -12.96 -9.08
C LEU A 91 8.21 -13.70 -10.42
N ASP A 92 7.31 -14.66 -10.60
CA ASP A 92 7.17 -15.40 -11.86
C ASP A 92 6.67 -14.50 -13.00
N ILE A 93 5.70 -13.62 -12.74
CA ILE A 93 5.26 -12.59 -13.70
C ILE A 93 6.44 -11.69 -14.10
N LEU A 94 7.24 -11.24 -13.12
CA LEU A 94 8.41 -10.39 -13.39
C LEU A 94 9.49 -11.13 -14.20
N ARG A 95 9.71 -12.42 -13.90
CA ARG A 95 10.62 -13.28 -14.68
C ARG A 95 10.13 -13.47 -16.10
N GLU A 96 8.84 -13.73 -16.30
CA GLU A 96 8.26 -13.92 -17.62
C GLU A 96 8.36 -12.63 -18.46
N HIS A 97 8.03 -11.48 -17.87
CA HIS A 97 8.21 -10.18 -18.51
C HIS A 97 9.67 -9.96 -18.93
N ALA A 98 10.63 -10.26 -18.04
CA ALA A 98 12.06 -10.13 -18.32
C ALA A 98 12.54 -11.10 -19.41
N ARG A 99 12.08 -12.36 -19.39
CA ARG A 99 12.42 -13.37 -20.42
C ARG A 99 11.95 -12.97 -21.81
N LYS A 100 10.72 -12.47 -21.92
CA LYS A 100 10.16 -12.00 -23.20
C LYS A 100 10.90 -10.80 -23.77
N ARG A 101 11.65 -10.06 -22.94
CA ARG A 101 12.33 -8.82 -23.29
C ARG A 101 13.78 -8.83 -22.85
N TRP A 102 14.46 -9.98 -23.00
CA TRP A 102 15.77 -10.25 -22.44
C TRP A 102 16.76 -9.09 -22.64
N LYS A 103 17.49 -8.73 -21.57
CA LYS A 103 18.49 -7.64 -21.55
C LYS A 103 19.73 -8.05 -20.77
N LEU A 104 20.90 -7.77 -21.34
CA LEU A 104 22.19 -7.95 -20.69
C LEU A 104 22.34 -7.06 -19.44
N VAL A 105 21.85 -5.82 -19.49
CA VAL A 105 21.95 -4.86 -18.37
C VAL A 105 20.92 -5.10 -17.25
N GLY A 106 20.02 -6.06 -17.44
CA GLY A 106 18.92 -6.37 -16.53
C GLY A 106 17.70 -5.45 -16.71
N HIS A 107 16.60 -5.85 -16.06
CA HIS A 107 15.33 -5.13 -16.10
C HIS A 107 15.16 -4.21 -14.90
N ARG A 108 14.58 -3.04 -15.15
CA ARG A 108 14.28 -2.02 -14.14
C ARG A 108 12.78 -1.95 -13.93
N VAL A 109 12.34 -2.43 -12.77
CA VAL A 109 10.95 -2.38 -12.32
C VAL A 109 10.79 -1.23 -11.35
N MET A 110 9.76 -0.41 -11.49
CA MET A 110 9.48 0.67 -10.54
C MET A 110 8.27 0.30 -9.69
N VAL A 111 8.37 0.45 -8.36
CA VAL A 111 7.21 0.35 -7.48
C VAL A 111 6.67 1.74 -7.15
N VAL A 112 5.37 1.92 -7.33
CA VAL A 112 4.64 3.17 -7.05
C VAL A 112 3.40 2.89 -6.20
N GLY A 113 2.76 3.93 -5.70
CA GLY A 113 1.59 3.81 -4.83
C GLY A 113 1.61 4.81 -3.67
N MET A 114 0.45 4.94 -3.00
CA MET A 114 0.24 5.85 -1.87
C MET A 114 1.24 5.62 -0.72
N PRO A 115 1.50 6.63 0.14
CA PRO A 115 2.28 6.42 1.36
C PRO A 115 1.70 5.26 2.19
N ASN A 116 2.56 4.50 2.86
CA ASN A 116 2.19 3.36 3.72
C ASN A 116 1.31 2.26 3.11
N VAL A 117 1.11 2.26 1.79
CA VAL A 117 0.34 1.21 1.10
C VAL A 117 0.96 -0.17 1.30
N GLY A 118 2.30 -0.27 1.39
CA GLY A 118 3.01 -1.54 1.58
C GLY A 118 4.21 -1.76 0.65
N LYS A 119 4.62 -0.74 -0.13
CA LYS A 119 5.73 -0.81 -1.11
C LYS A 119 7.01 -1.41 -0.54
N SER A 120 7.52 -0.86 0.56
CA SER A 120 8.79 -1.31 1.16
C SER A 120 8.69 -2.70 1.77
N THR A 121 7.52 -3.07 2.31
CA THR A 121 7.24 -4.44 2.76
C THR A 121 7.26 -5.42 1.59
N LEU A 122 6.60 -5.06 0.48
CA LEU A 122 6.60 -5.85 -0.76
C LEU A 122 8.02 -6.00 -1.34
N LEU A 123 8.80 -4.92 -1.39
CA LEU A 123 10.21 -4.95 -1.81
C LEU A 123 11.03 -5.95 -0.98
N ASN A 124 10.92 -5.87 0.36
CA ASN A 124 11.63 -6.78 1.25
C ASN A 124 11.19 -8.24 1.05
N ALA A 125 9.89 -8.48 0.82
CA ALA A 125 9.35 -9.80 0.54
C ALA A 125 9.86 -10.36 -0.80
N LEU A 126 9.81 -9.56 -1.87
CA LEU A 126 10.34 -9.92 -3.19
C LEU A 126 11.83 -10.24 -3.12
N ARG A 127 12.62 -9.44 -2.38
CA ARG A 127 14.05 -9.68 -2.19
C ARG A 127 14.33 -10.98 -1.43
N ALA A 128 13.61 -11.22 -0.34
CA ALA A 128 13.77 -12.43 0.44
C ALA A 128 13.43 -13.69 -0.36
N GLN A 129 12.34 -13.66 -1.14
CA GLN A 129 11.90 -14.81 -1.94
C GLN A 129 12.68 -15.00 -3.25
N GLY A 130 13.10 -13.89 -3.87
CA GLY A 130 13.70 -13.92 -5.20
C GLY A 130 15.23 -14.05 -5.20
N ILE A 131 15.92 -13.62 -4.15
CA ILE A 131 17.38 -13.76 -4.03
C ILE A 131 17.87 -14.28 -2.66
N GLY A 132 16.97 -14.62 -1.73
CA GLY A 132 17.34 -15.18 -0.43
C GLY A 132 18.07 -14.21 0.52
N LYS A 133 17.99 -12.90 0.28
CA LYS A 133 18.68 -11.88 1.11
C LYS A 133 17.72 -11.14 2.04
N GLY A 134 18.22 -10.63 3.16
CA GLY A 134 17.44 -9.97 4.22
C GLY A 134 16.74 -8.64 3.85
N LYS A 135 16.32 -7.86 4.85
CA LYS A 135 15.63 -6.58 4.60
C LYS A 135 16.61 -5.49 4.15
N VAL A 136 16.15 -4.57 3.30
CA VAL A 136 16.92 -3.39 2.85
C VAL A 136 16.18 -2.08 3.01
N ALA A 137 14.84 -2.11 3.02
CA ALA A 137 14.01 -0.93 3.22
C ALA A 137 13.46 -0.91 4.65
N ALA A 138 13.52 0.26 5.30
CA ALA A 138 12.84 0.47 6.57
C ALA A 138 11.32 0.45 6.36
N THR A 139 10.60 -0.17 7.28
CA THR A 139 9.13 -0.29 7.25
C THR A 139 8.55 0.21 8.56
N GLY A 140 7.51 1.05 8.49
CA GLY A 140 6.80 1.56 9.67
C GLY A 140 5.43 2.11 9.30
N ALA A 141 4.59 2.32 10.31
CA ALA A 141 3.21 2.80 10.12
C ALA A 141 3.11 4.31 9.85
N GLN A 142 4.20 5.07 10.07
CA GLN A 142 4.22 6.51 9.85
C GLN A 142 4.67 6.85 8.42
N PRO A 143 3.96 7.75 7.70
CA PRO A 143 4.37 8.17 6.37
C PRO A 143 5.79 8.75 6.38
N GLY A 144 6.62 8.38 5.39
CA GLY A 144 7.98 8.91 5.25
C GLY A 144 9.09 8.12 5.96
N VAL A 145 8.78 6.98 6.58
CA VAL A 145 9.79 6.11 7.23
C VAL A 145 10.79 5.52 6.22
N THR A 146 10.36 5.26 4.99
CA THR A 146 11.23 4.69 3.94
C THR A 146 12.26 5.72 3.47
N ARG A 147 13.55 5.46 3.74
CA ARG A 147 14.67 6.20 3.16
C ARG A 147 15.03 5.66 1.77
N LYS A 148 15.65 6.48 0.92
CA LYS A 148 16.12 6.06 -0.40
C LYS A 148 17.13 4.92 -0.27
N VAL A 149 16.73 3.71 -0.69
CA VAL A 149 17.52 2.49 -0.52
C VAL A 149 18.69 2.42 -1.50
N SER A 150 18.46 2.78 -2.77
CA SER A 150 19.52 2.89 -3.78
C SER A 150 19.02 3.67 -5.00
N SER A 151 19.88 4.47 -5.62
CA SER A 151 19.57 5.14 -6.89
C SER A 151 19.56 4.19 -8.10
N SER A 152 20.27 3.04 -8.01
CA SER A 152 20.34 2.02 -9.06
C SER A 152 19.29 0.92 -8.93
N GLY A 153 18.47 0.95 -7.88
CA GLY A 153 17.48 -0.09 -7.58
C GLY A 153 18.05 -1.25 -6.75
N VAL A 154 17.15 -2.09 -6.23
CA VAL A 154 17.48 -3.26 -5.42
C VAL A 154 17.25 -4.52 -6.25
N LYS A 155 18.27 -5.36 -6.40
CA LYS A 155 18.12 -6.66 -7.08
C LYS A 155 17.11 -7.54 -6.34
N ILE A 156 16.10 -8.04 -7.06
CA ILE A 156 15.05 -8.93 -6.55
C ILE A 156 15.00 -10.28 -7.27
N ILE A 157 15.57 -10.39 -8.48
CA ILE A 157 15.75 -11.66 -9.21
C ILE A 157 17.22 -11.70 -9.66
N PRO A 158 17.93 -12.83 -9.50
CA PRO A 158 19.34 -12.93 -9.88
C PRO A 158 19.53 -12.82 -11.40
N SER A 159 20.73 -12.44 -11.85
CA SER A 159 21.13 -12.60 -13.25
C SER A 159 21.43 -14.07 -13.57
N GLU A 160 21.61 -14.38 -14.84
CA GLU A 160 22.12 -15.69 -15.28
C GLU A 160 23.54 -15.92 -14.72
N ASP A 161 24.43 -14.93 -14.81
CA ASP A 161 25.79 -14.98 -14.25
C ASP A 161 25.81 -15.21 -12.72
N ASP A 162 24.88 -14.61 -11.98
CA ASP A 162 24.75 -14.81 -10.52
C ASP A 162 24.47 -16.29 -10.18
N MET A 163 23.84 -17.03 -11.11
CA MET A 163 23.50 -18.44 -10.95
C MET A 163 24.67 -19.34 -11.33
N GLU A 164 25.46 -18.97 -12.34
CA GLU A 164 26.67 -19.70 -12.73
C GLU A 164 27.76 -19.64 -11.66
N ALA A 165 27.95 -18.48 -11.01
CA ALA A 165 28.93 -18.28 -9.94
C ALA A 165 28.52 -18.92 -8.59
N ALA A 166 27.39 -19.64 -8.53
CA ALA A 166 26.86 -20.20 -7.31
C ALA A 166 27.35 -21.63 -7.06
N ASP A 167 28.10 -21.84 -5.99
CA ASP A 167 28.52 -23.18 -5.60
C ASP A 167 27.29 -24.06 -5.23
N GLY A 168 27.24 -25.27 -5.78
CA GLY A 168 26.01 -26.04 -6.09
C GLY A 168 25.09 -26.48 -4.94
N GLY A 169 25.33 -26.06 -3.69
CA GLY A 169 24.61 -26.51 -2.51
C GLY A 169 23.36 -25.70 -2.10
N ALA A 170 23.32 -24.38 -2.37
CA ALA A 170 22.32 -23.50 -1.74
C ALA A 170 21.32 -22.81 -2.70
N LYS A 171 21.53 -22.84 -4.03
CA LYS A 171 20.73 -22.07 -5.01
C LYS A 171 19.76 -22.88 -5.87
N LYS A 172 19.54 -24.18 -5.61
CA LYS A 172 18.71 -25.08 -6.46
C LYS A 172 17.23 -24.66 -6.64
N LYS A 173 16.75 -23.61 -5.96
CA LYS A 173 15.39 -23.06 -6.09
C LYS A 173 15.31 -21.66 -6.71
N LEU A 174 16.42 -20.96 -6.90
CA LEU A 174 16.42 -19.62 -7.50
C LEU A 174 16.59 -19.74 -9.02
N GLN A 175 15.97 -18.83 -9.76
CA GLN A 175 16.06 -18.78 -11.22
C GLN A 175 16.50 -17.38 -11.64
N GLY A 176 17.63 -17.32 -12.37
CA GLY A 176 18.14 -16.10 -12.98
C GLY A 176 17.44 -15.76 -14.29
N VAL A 177 17.57 -14.51 -14.74
CA VAL A 177 17.11 -14.06 -16.06
C VAL A 177 17.95 -12.87 -16.54
N GLY A 178 18.60 -12.98 -17.71
CA GLY A 178 19.47 -11.94 -18.28
C GLY A 178 20.39 -11.30 -17.24
N GLY A 179 20.46 -9.96 -17.23
CA GLY A 179 21.20 -9.19 -16.20
C GLY A 179 20.52 -9.08 -14.83
N GLY A 180 19.43 -9.79 -14.59
CA GLY A 180 18.61 -9.78 -13.37
C GLY A 180 17.48 -8.75 -13.39
N VAL A 181 16.72 -8.68 -12.31
CA VAL A 181 15.62 -7.70 -12.15
C VAL A 181 15.87 -6.83 -10.92
N TYR A 182 15.82 -5.52 -11.12
CA TYR A 182 16.08 -4.50 -10.10
C TYR A 182 14.82 -3.68 -9.84
N LEU A 183 14.40 -3.63 -8.58
CA LEU A 183 13.25 -2.87 -8.13
C LEU A 183 13.67 -1.49 -7.62
N LEU A 184 13.16 -0.44 -8.26
CA LEU A 184 13.32 0.94 -7.85
C LEU A 184 12.16 1.32 -6.94
N ASP A 185 12.45 1.49 -5.65
CA ASP A 185 11.51 2.08 -4.70
C ASP A 185 11.46 3.60 -4.89
N THR A 186 10.25 4.16 -4.91
CA THR A 186 10.02 5.60 -5.06
C THR A 186 9.58 6.19 -3.71
N PRO A 187 10.51 6.42 -2.76
CA PRO A 187 10.15 7.05 -1.49
C PRO A 187 9.73 8.49 -1.74
N GLY A 188 8.53 8.87 -1.28
CA GLY A 188 8.11 10.26 -1.16
C GLY A 188 7.89 11.01 -2.48
N VAL A 189 7.73 10.33 -3.61
CA VAL A 189 7.59 10.99 -4.92
C VAL A 189 6.15 11.49 -5.19
N PHE A 190 5.16 11.11 -4.38
CA PHE A 190 3.76 11.30 -4.77
C PHE A 190 2.85 11.81 -3.65
N ILE A 191 2.02 12.79 -4.02
CA ILE A 191 1.02 13.43 -3.18
C ILE A 191 -0.22 12.53 -3.17
N PRO A 192 -0.78 12.22 -1.98
CA PRO A 192 -2.06 11.56 -1.86
C PRO A 192 -3.15 12.25 -2.68
N TYR A 193 -3.88 11.50 -3.51
CA TYR A 193 -5.12 11.98 -4.11
C TYR A 193 -6.25 11.81 -3.11
N VAL A 194 -6.99 12.89 -2.85
CA VAL A 194 -8.09 12.90 -1.88
C VAL A 194 -9.29 13.59 -2.55
N PRO A 195 -10.22 12.83 -3.14
CA PRO A 195 -11.32 13.41 -3.90
C PRO A 195 -12.35 14.12 -3.01
N ASN A 196 -12.61 13.58 -1.82
CA ASN A 196 -13.66 14.04 -0.93
C ASN A 196 -13.33 13.74 0.55
N ALA A 197 -14.17 14.22 1.47
CA ALA A 197 -13.97 14.04 2.91
C ALA A 197 -14.02 12.57 3.36
N GLU A 198 -14.89 11.76 2.76
CA GLU A 198 -15.01 10.33 3.06
C GLU A 198 -13.72 9.57 2.69
N ALA A 199 -13.19 9.83 1.50
CA ALA A 199 -11.90 9.30 1.06
C ALA A 199 -10.77 9.72 2.00
N MET A 200 -10.79 10.96 2.51
CA MET A 200 -9.82 11.42 3.49
C MET A 200 -9.89 10.62 4.80
N MET A 201 -11.09 10.36 5.32
CA MET A 201 -11.31 9.52 6.50
C MET A 201 -10.79 8.09 6.30
N LYS A 202 -11.09 7.47 5.14
CA LYS A 202 -10.60 6.13 4.78
C LYS A 202 -9.09 6.07 4.66
N LEU A 203 -8.47 7.02 3.95
CA LEU A 203 -7.01 7.10 3.81
C LEU A 203 -6.32 7.35 5.16
N ALA A 204 -6.90 8.20 6.00
CA ALA A 204 -6.42 8.43 7.36
C ALA A 204 -6.55 7.15 8.21
N LEU A 205 -7.69 6.45 8.21
CA LEU A 205 -7.81 5.17 8.91
C LEU A 205 -6.79 4.12 8.42
N CYS A 206 -6.54 4.03 7.11
CA CYS A 206 -5.56 3.10 6.56
C CYS A 206 -4.10 3.48 6.87
N GLY A 207 -3.85 4.71 7.33
CA GLY A 207 -2.52 5.27 7.59
C GLY A 207 -1.81 5.79 6.35
N SER A 208 -2.53 6.02 5.24
CA SER A 208 -1.97 6.52 3.98
C SER A 208 -1.65 8.02 4.03
N VAL A 209 -2.23 8.74 4.99
CA VAL A 209 -1.93 10.15 5.31
C VAL A 209 -1.50 10.26 6.78
N LYS A 210 -0.96 11.42 7.18
CA LYS A 210 -0.50 11.61 8.57
C LYS A 210 -1.69 11.56 9.54
N ASP A 211 -1.50 10.89 10.68
CA ASP A 211 -2.54 10.72 11.70
C ASP A 211 -3.01 12.06 12.30
N THR A 212 -2.19 13.12 12.25
CA THR A 212 -2.52 14.44 12.79
C THR A 212 -3.51 15.25 11.94
N ILE A 213 -3.90 14.77 10.76
CA ILE A 213 -4.76 15.55 9.86
C ILE A 213 -6.23 15.52 10.33
N ILE A 214 -6.65 14.44 10.98
CA ILE A 214 -8.00 14.27 11.50
C ILE A 214 -7.87 13.93 12.98
N ALA A 215 -8.71 14.55 13.82
CA ALA A 215 -8.68 14.27 15.25
C ALA A 215 -8.87 12.75 15.51
N PRO A 216 -8.03 12.11 16.35
CA PRO A 216 -8.09 10.68 16.58
C PRO A 216 -9.47 10.17 16.99
N VAL A 217 -10.19 10.93 17.81
CA VAL A 217 -11.54 10.57 18.28
C VAL A 217 -12.53 10.51 17.11
N MET A 218 -12.49 11.45 16.17
CA MET A 218 -13.34 11.43 14.97
C MET A 218 -13.03 10.23 14.07
N LEU A 219 -11.74 9.88 13.94
CA LEU A 219 -11.35 8.67 13.20
C LEU A 219 -11.81 7.39 13.90
N ALA A 220 -11.71 7.33 15.22
CA ALA A 220 -12.16 6.19 16.00
C ALA A 220 -13.68 6.03 15.94
N ASP A 221 -14.43 7.13 15.92
CA ASP A 221 -15.88 7.14 15.72
C ASP A 221 -16.28 6.62 14.34
N TYR A 222 -15.61 7.11 13.30
CA TYR A 222 -15.80 6.58 11.95
C TYR A 222 -15.43 5.10 11.84
N LEU A 223 -14.40 4.65 12.56
CA LEU A 223 -14.07 3.23 12.66
C LEU A 223 -15.16 2.45 13.41
N LEU A 224 -15.74 2.98 14.49
CA LEU A 224 -16.84 2.36 15.22
C LEU A 224 -18.06 2.14 14.32
N TYR A 225 -18.42 3.13 13.50
CA TYR A 225 -19.47 2.98 12.49
C TYR A 225 -19.21 1.75 11.60
N HIS A 226 -18.01 1.61 11.04
CA HIS A 226 -17.65 0.47 10.21
C HIS A 226 -17.59 -0.86 10.98
N LEU A 227 -17.14 -0.86 12.24
CA LEU A 227 -17.17 -2.04 13.09
C LEU A 227 -18.61 -2.52 13.30
N ASN A 228 -19.55 -1.61 13.54
CA ASN A 228 -20.96 -1.92 13.72
C ASN A 228 -21.64 -2.43 12.44
N LEU A 229 -21.23 -1.94 11.27
CA LEU A 229 -21.69 -2.49 9.98
C LEU A 229 -21.26 -3.94 9.78
N GLN A 230 -20.08 -4.32 10.29
CA GLN A 230 -19.59 -5.69 10.18
C GLN A 230 -20.18 -6.59 11.27
N SER A 231 -19.90 -6.26 12.53
CA SER A 231 -20.46 -6.90 13.72
C SER A 231 -19.93 -6.22 14.99
N PRO A 232 -20.79 -5.85 15.95
CA PRO A 232 -20.37 -5.39 17.27
C PRO A 232 -19.49 -6.39 18.05
N THR A 233 -19.51 -7.68 17.68
CA THR A 233 -18.63 -8.70 18.29
C THR A 233 -17.14 -8.42 18.08
N LEU A 234 -16.78 -7.54 17.13
CA LEU A 234 -15.39 -7.17 16.87
C LEU A 234 -14.74 -6.37 18.02
N TYR A 235 -15.54 -5.80 18.93
CA TYR A 235 -15.06 -5.09 20.11
C TYR A 235 -15.71 -5.56 21.42
N SER A 236 -16.43 -6.69 21.41
CA SER A 236 -17.18 -7.17 22.58
C SER A 236 -16.30 -7.57 23.77
N GLU A 237 -15.00 -7.80 23.55
CA GLU A 237 -14.01 -7.95 24.63
C GLU A 237 -13.94 -6.70 25.51
N TYR A 238 -14.19 -5.52 24.93
CA TYR A 238 -14.03 -4.23 25.58
C TYR A 238 -15.35 -3.67 26.11
N ALA A 239 -16.40 -3.63 25.29
CA ALA A 239 -17.67 -3.01 25.66
C ALA A 239 -18.88 -3.79 25.09
N PRO A 240 -20.08 -3.64 25.68
CA PRO A 240 -21.33 -3.98 25.00
C PRO A 240 -21.48 -3.20 23.68
N PRO A 241 -22.35 -3.66 22.75
CA PRO A 241 -22.62 -2.93 21.52
C PRO A 241 -23.05 -1.48 21.79
N THR A 242 -22.39 -0.52 21.14
CA THR A 242 -22.69 0.91 21.29
C THR A 242 -22.44 1.67 19.99
N ASN A 243 -23.11 2.81 19.84
CA ASN A 243 -22.85 3.81 18.80
C ASN A 243 -22.19 5.08 19.36
N ASP A 244 -21.88 5.11 20.65
CA ASP A 244 -21.18 6.22 21.29
C ASP A 244 -19.69 5.91 21.41
N ILE A 245 -18.88 6.66 20.66
CA ILE A 245 -17.43 6.51 20.69
C ILE A 245 -16.84 6.82 22.06
N ILE A 246 -17.38 7.76 22.82
CA ILE A 246 -16.86 8.14 24.14
C ILE A 246 -17.09 7.01 25.14
N GLU A 247 -18.25 6.35 25.09
CA GLU A 247 -18.53 5.16 25.89
C GLU A 247 -17.54 4.03 25.56
N LEU A 248 -17.37 3.71 24.27
CA LEU A 248 -16.46 2.64 23.84
C LEU A 248 -15.00 2.94 24.24
N LEU A 249 -14.52 4.16 24.00
CA LEU A 249 -13.16 4.55 24.38
C LEU A 249 -12.97 4.51 25.90
N SER A 250 -13.99 4.86 26.68
CA SER A 250 -13.92 4.78 28.14
C SER A 250 -13.75 3.35 28.63
N GLU A 251 -14.52 2.40 28.08
CA GLU A 251 -14.41 0.99 28.41
C GLU A 251 -13.08 0.38 27.97
N ILE A 252 -12.61 0.70 26.75
CA ILE A 252 -11.28 0.30 26.28
C ILE A 252 -10.21 0.84 27.22
N ALA A 253 -10.28 2.12 27.59
CA ALA A 253 -9.26 2.75 28.44
C ALA A 253 -9.18 2.10 29.82
N ARG A 254 -10.33 1.82 30.45
CA ARG A 254 -10.42 1.11 31.74
C ARG A 254 -9.83 -0.28 31.66
N LYS A 255 -10.20 -1.07 30.64
CA LYS A 255 -9.73 -2.46 30.49
C LYS A 255 -8.27 -2.57 30.11
N THR A 256 -7.72 -1.57 29.44
CA THR A 256 -6.35 -1.62 28.91
C THR A 256 -5.34 -0.74 29.66
N GLY A 257 -5.76 -0.08 30.74
CA GLY A 257 -4.90 0.75 31.57
C GLY A 257 -4.43 2.05 30.91
N ARG A 258 -5.16 2.55 29.90
CA ARG A 258 -4.84 3.80 29.18
C ARG A 258 -5.37 5.02 29.91
N LEU A 259 -4.83 5.24 31.10
CA LEU A 259 -5.18 6.36 31.94
C LEU A 259 -4.09 7.43 31.84
N GLY A 260 -4.52 8.68 31.68
CA GLY A 260 -3.68 9.86 31.77
C GLY A 260 -3.37 10.24 33.23
N LYS A 261 -2.82 11.44 33.42
CA LYS A 261 -2.51 11.98 34.75
C LYS A 261 -3.78 12.06 35.61
N GLY A 262 -3.68 11.62 36.86
CA GLY A 262 -4.81 11.65 37.81
C GLY A 262 -5.89 10.60 37.55
N GLY A 263 -5.64 9.58 36.71
CA GLY A 263 -6.62 8.54 36.42
C GLY A 263 -7.69 8.93 35.41
N VAL A 264 -7.56 10.11 34.78
CA VAL A 264 -8.47 10.57 33.72
C VAL A 264 -8.23 9.76 32.45
N ILE A 265 -9.30 9.35 31.77
CA ILE A 265 -9.21 8.61 30.52
C ILE A 265 -8.57 9.49 29.44
N ASP A 266 -7.52 8.96 28.81
CA ASP A 266 -6.90 9.60 27.65
C ASP A 266 -7.58 9.11 26.37
N THR A 267 -8.58 9.87 25.91
CA THR A 267 -9.41 9.53 24.75
C THR A 267 -8.62 9.57 23.45
N GLU A 268 -7.64 10.47 23.31
CA GLU A 268 -6.79 10.55 22.12
C GLU A 268 -5.86 9.33 22.02
N ALA A 269 -5.15 9.01 23.10
CA ALA A 269 -4.26 7.85 23.12
C ALA A 269 -5.03 6.53 22.92
N THR A 270 -6.22 6.44 23.51
CA THR A 270 -7.10 5.26 23.36
C THR A 270 -7.63 5.14 21.92
N SER A 271 -7.99 6.27 21.30
CA SER A 271 -8.41 6.33 19.90
C SER A 271 -7.29 5.86 18.95
N LEU A 272 -6.08 6.40 19.12
CA LEU A 272 -4.91 5.96 18.34
C LEU A 272 -4.65 4.47 18.53
N TRP A 273 -4.78 3.97 19.75
CA TRP A 273 -4.61 2.54 20.01
C TRP A 273 -5.66 1.68 19.30
N MET A 274 -6.93 2.05 19.38
CA MET A 274 -8.05 1.36 18.71
C MET A 274 -7.80 1.31 17.19
N ILE A 275 -7.43 2.44 16.59
CA ILE A 275 -7.08 2.53 15.18
C ILE A 275 -5.89 1.61 14.85
N GLN A 276 -4.85 1.57 15.68
CA GLN A 276 -3.71 0.68 15.47
C GLN A 276 -4.10 -0.80 15.63
N LYS A 277 -5.00 -1.16 16.54
CA LYS A 277 -5.53 -2.52 16.66
C LYS A 277 -6.23 -2.96 15.38
N TRP A 278 -7.09 -2.11 14.81
CA TRP A 278 -7.72 -2.38 13.52
C TRP A 278 -6.71 -2.45 12.37
N ARG A 279 -5.76 -1.52 12.30
CA ARG A 279 -4.70 -1.52 11.26
C ARG A 279 -3.84 -2.79 11.27
N ASN A 280 -3.78 -3.51 12.40
CA ASN A 280 -3.08 -4.79 12.55
C ASN A 280 -4.03 -6.00 12.47
N GLY A 281 -5.30 -5.80 12.11
CA GLY A 281 -6.30 -6.86 11.93
C GLY A 281 -6.80 -7.48 13.24
N MET A 282 -6.60 -6.82 14.39
CA MET A 282 -7.00 -7.29 15.72
C MET A 282 -8.43 -6.86 16.09
N MET A 283 -9.02 -5.91 15.37
CA MET A 283 -10.42 -5.46 15.54
C MET A 283 -11.19 -5.70 14.23
N GLY A 284 -11.07 -6.91 13.70
CA GLY A 284 -11.67 -7.28 12.42
C GLY A 284 -10.77 -6.99 11.21
N ARG A 285 -11.18 -7.56 10.07
CA ARG A 285 -10.51 -7.47 8.77
C ARG A 285 -11.58 -7.28 7.72
N PHE A 286 -11.68 -6.09 7.15
CA PHE A 286 -12.74 -5.71 6.22
C PHE A 286 -12.30 -4.56 5.32
N LEU A 287 -13.04 -4.36 4.23
CA LEU A 287 -12.86 -3.22 3.33
C LEU A 287 -13.70 -2.03 3.82
N LEU A 288 -13.20 -0.82 3.61
CA LEU A 288 -13.93 0.43 3.82
C LEU A 288 -14.61 0.93 2.55
N ASP A 289 -14.25 0.39 1.39
CA ASP A 289 -14.91 0.66 0.12
C ASP A 289 -15.90 -0.46 -0.20
N GLU A 290 -17.06 -0.07 -0.75
CA GLU A 290 -18.01 -0.99 -1.35
C GLU A 290 -17.48 -1.41 -2.73
N ILE A 291 -17.50 -2.72 -3.00
CA ILE A 291 -16.94 -3.31 -4.22
C ILE A 291 -18.07 -3.75 -5.15
N ASP A 292 -18.55 -2.78 -5.92
CA ASP A 292 -19.58 -2.97 -6.93
C ASP A 292 -19.43 -1.96 -8.07
N GLU A 293 -20.19 -2.15 -9.15
CA GLU A 293 -20.12 -1.31 -10.35
C GLU A 293 -20.54 0.15 -10.09
N LYS A 294 -21.54 0.40 -9.24
CA LYS A 294 -22.02 1.76 -8.93
C LYS A 294 -20.98 2.54 -8.15
N SER A 295 -20.33 1.87 -7.19
CA SER A 295 -19.24 2.44 -6.39
C SER A 295 -18.03 2.80 -7.27
N LEU A 296 -17.72 1.98 -8.28
CA LEU A 296 -16.69 2.30 -9.27
C LEU A 296 -17.07 3.52 -10.13
N GLU A 297 -18.31 3.58 -10.63
CA GLU A 297 -18.80 4.71 -11.43
C GLU A 297 -18.72 6.02 -10.63
N LYS A 298 -19.20 6.01 -9.38
CA LYS A 298 -19.10 7.17 -8.48
C LYS A 298 -17.64 7.60 -8.29
N ALA A 299 -16.73 6.65 -8.05
CA ALA A 299 -15.32 6.95 -7.90
C ALA A 299 -14.71 7.58 -9.16
N LYS A 300 -15.11 7.15 -10.36
CA LYS A 300 -14.67 7.76 -11.63
C LYS A 300 -15.21 9.18 -11.79
N ILE A 301 -16.47 9.43 -11.45
CA ILE A 301 -17.07 10.77 -11.50
C ILE A 301 -16.35 11.73 -10.55
N ASP A 302 -16.07 11.29 -9.32
CA ASP A 302 -15.32 12.07 -8.34
C ASP A 302 -13.88 12.34 -8.81
N GLU A 303 -13.27 11.43 -9.57
CA GLU A 303 -11.95 11.64 -10.22
C GLU A 303 -12.01 12.69 -11.33
N GLU A 304 -13.02 12.63 -12.20
CA GLU A 304 -13.19 13.54 -13.33
C GLU A 304 -13.57 14.97 -12.87
N GLY A 305 -14.50 15.10 -11.92
CA GLY A 305 -14.99 16.38 -11.41
C GLY A 305 -13.97 17.20 -10.62
N LEU A 306 -12.90 16.56 -10.13
CA LEU A 306 -11.80 17.20 -9.39
C LEU A 306 -10.50 17.33 -10.19
N THR A 307 -10.46 16.91 -11.46
CA THR A 307 -9.29 17.21 -12.31
C THR A 307 -9.03 18.72 -12.23
N PRO A 308 -7.87 19.17 -11.70
CA PRO A 308 -7.61 20.58 -11.58
C PRO A 308 -7.71 21.17 -12.97
N SER A 309 -8.48 22.25 -13.12
CA SER A 309 -8.45 23.05 -14.35
C SER A 309 -7.00 23.15 -14.84
N LEU A 310 -6.76 23.03 -16.16
CA LEU A 310 -5.44 23.19 -16.77
C LEU A 310 -4.63 24.35 -16.17
N ASN A 311 -5.31 25.40 -15.70
CA ASN A 311 -4.72 26.55 -15.00
C ASN A 311 -4.21 26.24 -13.58
N GLN A 312 -4.95 25.48 -12.78
CA GLN A 312 -4.54 25.06 -11.43
C GLN A 312 -3.40 24.03 -11.49
N ALA A 313 -3.44 23.08 -12.42
CA ALA A 313 -2.33 22.15 -12.67
C ALA A 313 -1.06 22.89 -13.12
N ARG A 314 -1.19 23.87 -14.03
CA ARG A 314 -0.07 24.74 -14.45
C ARG A 314 0.46 25.61 -13.31
N LYS A 315 -0.39 26.06 -12.38
CA LYS A 315 0.03 26.85 -11.20
C LYS A 315 0.84 25.99 -10.23
N ALA A 316 0.36 24.78 -9.90
CA ALA A 316 1.08 23.83 -9.06
C ALA A 316 2.44 23.40 -9.67
N GLU A 317 2.49 23.18 -11.00
CA GLU A 317 3.74 22.89 -11.71
C GLU A 317 4.73 24.07 -11.65
N ARG A 318 4.23 25.31 -11.80
CA ARG A 318 5.04 26.53 -11.66
C ARG A 318 5.59 26.70 -10.24
N GLU A 319 4.79 26.42 -9.22
CA GLU A 319 5.20 26.49 -7.82
C GLU A 319 6.27 25.43 -7.50
N ARG A 320 6.06 24.16 -7.91
CA ARG A 320 7.07 23.10 -7.77
C ARG A 320 8.38 23.43 -8.50
N ARG A 321 8.31 24.06 -9.67
CA ARG A 321 9.50 24.51 -10.42
C ARG A 321 10.23 25.63 -9.69
N ARG A 322 9.50 26.57 -9.06
CA ARG A 322 10.07 27.64 -8.22
C ARG A 322 10.77 27.08 -6.99
N GLU A 323 10.14 26.17 -6.26
CA GLU A 323 10.73 25.51 -5.08
C GLU A 323 12.00 24.73 -5.45
N ARG A 324 11.98 24.00 -6.57
CA ARG A 324 13.13 23.24 -7.05
C ARG A 324 14.30 24.13 -7.48
N ASN A 325 14.01 25.32 -8.01
CA ASN A 325 15.03 26.30 -8.36
C ASN A 325 15.57 27.00 -7.10
N LYS A 326 14.72 27.28 -6.11
CA LYS A 326 15.12 27.86 -4.82
C LYS A 326 16.07 26.93 -4.07
N ALA A 327 15.75 25.62 -4.02
CA ALA A 327 16.62 24.58 -3.46
C ALA A 327 17.93 24.35 -4.23
N ARG A 328 18.06 24.89 -5.46
CA ARG A 328 19.29 24.83 -6.27
C ARG A 328 20.15 26.10 -6.16
N GLY A 329 19.57 27.21 -5.70
CA GLY A 329 20.26 28.49 -5.50
C GLY A 329 20.78 28.71 -4.09
N GLU A 330 20.56 27.78 -3.17
CA GLU A 330 21.11 27.78 -1.80
C GLU A 330 22.40 26.94 -1.67
N LYS A 331 23.12 26.73 -2.77
CA LYS A 331 24.50 26.20 -2.80
C LYS A 331 25.44 27.25 -3.36
#